data_AF-A0A0P9CUR1-F1
#
_entry.id   AF-A0A0P9CUR1-F1
#
_cell.length_a   1.000
_cell.length_b   1.000
_cell.length_c   1.000
_cell.angle_alpha   90.00
_cell.angle_beta   90.00
_cell.angle_gamma   90.00
#
_symmetry.space_group_name_H-M   'P 1'
#
loop_
_entity.id
_entity.type
_entity.pdbx_description
1 polymer ?
#
loop_
_entity_poly.entity_id
_entity_poly.type
_entity_poly.pdbx_seq_one_letter_code
_entity_poly.pdbx_strand_id
1 'polypeptide(L)'
;MGKRTWACLAVTLLALLAGAAPAFAGGWAIISLDALPADLRAGQAQQIGFTVLQHGITPTNRDLDGNTLVPVLTITPLDAAAGKAQEFTARPEGATGHFIADVTFPAAGRWAWSIQLPTYM
;
A
#
# COMPACT_ATOMS: atom_id res chain seq x y z
N MET A 1 -21.67 -29.06 39.20
CA MET A 1 -20.24 -29.05 38.78
C MET A 1 -19.36 -28.75 39.98
N GLY A 2 -18.30 -29.53 40.20
CA GLY A 2 -17.45 -29.39 41.38
C GLY A 2 -16.38 -28.31 41.22
N LYS A 3 -15.85 -27.80 42.34
CA LYS A 3 -14.75 -26.79 42.33
C LYS A 3 -13.55 -27.22 41.47
N ARG A 4 -13.30 -28.54 41.39
CA ARG A 4 -12.28 -29.17 40.55
C ARG A 4 -12.53 -29.03 39.05
N THR A 5 -13.78 -29.15 38.58
CA THR A 5 -14.09 -29.01 37.14
C THR A 5 -13.93 -27.56 36.69
N TRP A 6 -14.24 -26.59 37.55
CA TRP A 6 -14.02 -25.17 37.29
C TRP A 6 -12.53 -24.81 37.23
N ALA A 7 -11.73 -25.35 38.15
CA ALA A 7 -10.29 -25.15 38.14
C ALA A 7 -9.63 -25.69 36.86
N CYS A 8 -10.01 -26.89 36.41
CA CYS A 8 -9.53 -27.43 35.13
C CYS A 8 -9.93 -26.56 33.95
N LEU A 9 -11.18 -26.10 33.88
CA LEU A 9 -11.67 -25.24 32.80
C LEU A 9 -10.91 -23.91 32.72
N ALA A 10 -10.67 -23.28 33.87
CA ALA A 10 -9.92 -22.03 33.94
C ALA A 10 -8.47 -22.21 33.46
N VAL A 11 -7.79 -23.29 33.86
CA VAL A 11 -6.41 -23.58 33.43
C VAL A 11 -6.35 -23.88 31.94
N THR A 12 -7.29 -24.65 31.40
CA THR A 12 -7.36 -24.92 29.96
C THR A 12 -7.62 -23.64 29.16
N LEU A 13 -8.51 -22.77 29.63
CA LEU A 13 -8.78 -21.49 28.98
C LEU A 13 -7.55 -20.57 29.01
N LEU A 14 -6.84 -20.50 30.15
CA LEU A 14 -5.60 -19.71 30.26
C LEU A 14 -4.51 -20.23 29.32
N ALA A 15 -4.38 -21.55 29.19
CA ALA A 15 -3.41 -22.17 28.28
C ALA A 15 -3.73 -21.90 26.80
N LEU A 16 -5.01 -21.91 26.43
CA LEU A 16 -5.48 -21.55 25.09
C LEU A 16 -5.20 -20.07 24.77
N LEU A 17 -5.47 -19.18 25.73
CA LEU A 17 -5.20 -17.74 25.59
C LEU A 17 -3.69 -17.45 25.52
N ALA A 18 -2.86 -18.16 26.28
CA ALA A 18 -1.42 -18.01 26.26
C ALA A 18 -0.76 -18.56 24.98
N GLY A 19 -1.39 -19.55 24.33
CA GLY A 19 -0.93 -20.12 23.06
C GLY A 19 -1.40 -19.37 21.81
N ALA A 20 -2.38 -18.47 21.95
CA ALA A 20 -2.84 -17.60 20.86
C ALA A 20 -1.81 -16.49 20.65
N ALA A 21 -0.72 -16.78 19.93
CA ALA A 21 0.14 -15.74 19.41
C ALA A 21 -0.72 -14.82 18.52
N PRO A 22 -0.81 -13.50 18.80
CA PRO A 22 -1.39 -12.60 17.83
C PRO A 22 -0.54 -12.70 16.57
N ALA A 23 -1.19 -12.93 15.43
CA ALA A 23 -0.54 -12.95 14.14
C ALA A 23 -0.08 -11.52 13.78
N PHE A 24 0.94 -11.01 14.46
CA PHE A 24 1.66 -9.77 14.16
C PHE A 24 2.61 -9.97 12.98
N ALA A 25 2.15 -10.69 11.95
CA ALA A 25 2.77 -10.69 10.63
C ALA A 25 2.11 -9.64 9.72
N GLY A 26 1.27 -8.77 10.29
CA GLY A 26 0.58 -7.72 9.57
C GLY A 26 0.99 -6.30 9.93
N GLY A 27 0.70 -5.38 9.02
CA GLY A 27 1.07 -3.96 9.15
C GLY A 27 1.89 -3.39 7.99
N TRP A 28 2.04 -4.13 6.89
CA TRP A 28 2.74 -3.67 5.70
C TRP A 28 1.94 -3.94 4.43
N ALA A 29 2.21 -3.14 3.40
CA ALA A 29 1.67 -3.32 2.07
C ALA A 29 2.80 -3.31 1.04
N ILE A 30 2.58 -4.03 -0.07
CA ILE A 30 3.40 -3.95 -1.27
C ILE A 30 2.58 -3.30 -2.39
N ILE A 31 3.26 -2.51 -3.21
CA ILE A 31 2.72 -1.96 -4.45
C ILE A 31 3.27 -2.80 -5.60
N SER A 32 2.38 -3.35 -6.41
CA SER A 32 2.72 -4.13 -7.60
C SER A 32 2.25 -3.37 -8.84
N LEU A 33 3.18 -2.95 -9.71
CA LEU A 33 2.84 -2.28 -10.96
C LEU A 33 2.20 -3.28 -11.93
N ASP A 34 1.19 -2.85 -12.69
CA ASP A 34 0.62 -3.70 -13.73
C ASP A 34 1.64 -3.94 -14.85
N ALA A 35 2.38 -2.90 -15.20
CA ALA A 35 3.49 -2.91 -16.13
C ALA A 35 4.44 -1.75 -15.83
N LEU A 36 5.70 -1.87 -16.27
CA LEU A 36 6.59 -0.73 -16.30
C LEU A 36 6.10 0.28 -17.35
N PRO A 37 6.07 1.59 -17.05
CA PRO A 37 5.71 2.60 -18.02
C PRO A 37 6.66 2.56 -19.22
N ALA A 38 6.11 2.38 -20.42
CA ALA A 38 6.83 2.45 -21.68
C ALA A 38 6.51 3.76 -22.40
N ASP A 39 7.39 4.19 -23.30
CA ASP A 39 7.17 5.32 -24.22
C ASP A 39 6.79 6.67 -23.56
N LEU A 40 7.34 6.94 -22.36
CA LEU A 40 7.13 8.20 -21.66
C LEU A 40 7.58 9.41 -22.49
N ARG A 41 6.67 10.37 -22.69
CA ARG A 41 6.93 11.62 -23.41
C ARG A 41 6.66 12.81 -22.52
N ALA A 42 7.58 13.76 -22.54
CA ALA A 42 7.43 15.01 -21.80
C ALA A 42 6.19 15.78 -22.25
N GLY A 43 5.45 16.34 -21.30
CA GLY A 43 4.22 17.09 -21.51
C GLY A 43 2.99 16.23 -21.84
N GLN A 44 3.12 14.90 -21.89
CA GLN A 44 1.99 13.99 -22.10
C GLN A 44 1.67 13.27 -20.79
N ALA A 45 0.37 13.20 -20.48
CA ALA A 45 -0.11 12.42 -19.35
C ALA A 45 0.03 10.92 -19.67
N GLN A 46 0.71 10.20 -18.80
CA GLN A 46 0.82 8.75 -18.83
C GLN A 46 0.05 8.18 -17.64
N GLN A 47 -0.83 7.22 -17.93
CA GLN A 47 -1.48 6.44 -16.88
C GLN A 47 -0.53 5.36 -16.36
N ILE A 48 -0.38 5.30 -15.04
CA ILE A 48 0.36 4.26 -14.31
C ILE A 48 -0.64 3.51 -13.42
N GLY A 49 -0.87 2.24 -13.74
CA GLY A 49 -1.71 1.33 -12.97
C GLY A 49 -0.90 0.43 -12.05
N PHE A 50 -1.47 0.16 -10.87
CA PHE A 50 -0.85 -0.68 -9.85
C PHE A 50 -1.85 -1.21 -8.85
N THR A 51 -1.50 -2.32 -8.21
CA THR A 51 -2.26 -2.94 -7.13
C THR A 51 -1.55 -2.83 -5.78
N VAL A 52 -2.28 -2.42 -4.74
CA VAL A 52 -1.84 -2.42 -3.35
C VAL A 52 -2.26 -3.72 -2.66
N LEU A 53 -1.28 -4.45 -2.12
CA LEU A 53 -1.46 -5.77 -1.52
C LEU A 53 -1.05 -5.77 -0.04
N GLN A 54 -1.98 -6.02 0.88
CA GLN A 54 -1.66 -6.31 2.28
C GLN A 54 -0.94 -7.64 2.38
N HIS A 55 0.15 -7.66 3.14
CA HIS A 55 0.96 -8.85 3.34
C HIS A 55 1.43 -9.48 2.01
N GLY A 56 1.47 -8.67 0.93
CA GLY A 56 1.92 -9.07 -0.40
C GLY A 56 0.96 -9.97 -1.17
N ILE A 57 -0.23 -10.26 -0.64
CA ILE A 57 -1.16 -11.22 -1.27
C ILE A 57 -2.61 -10.71 -1.36
N THR A 58 -3.08 -9.90 -0.41
CA THR A 58 -4.50 -9.51 -0.34
C THR A 58 -4.69 -8.10 -0.88
N PRO A 59 -5.37 -7.90 -2.02
CA PRO A 59 -5.66 -6.55 -2.51
C PRO A 59 -6.50 -5.74 -1.53
N THR A 60 -6.16 -4.46 -1.31
CA THR A 60 -6.89 -3.59 -0.38
C THR A 60 -7.04 -2.15 -0.86
N ASN A 61 -8.20 -1.56 -0.57
CA ASN A 61 -8.43 -0.12 -0.67
C ASN A 61 -8.35 0.57 0.70
N ARG A 62 -7.98 -0.16 1.75
CA ARG A 62 -8.02 0.29 3.14
C ARG A 62 -6.67 0.16 3.85
N ASP A 63 -6.40 1.09 4.77
CA ASP A 63 -5.27 1.02 5.72
C ASP A 63 -5.58 0.06 6.89
N LEU A 64 -4.74 0.08 7.93
CA LEU A 64 -4.89 -0.80 9.09
C LEU A 64 -6.04 -0.38 10.02
N ASP A 65 -6.34 0.93 10.04
CA ASP A 65 -7.45 1.52 10.78
C ASP A 65 -8.80 1.47 10.02
N GLY A 66 -8.80 0.99 8.78
CA GLY A 66 -9.98 0.88 7.94
C GLY A 66 -10.35 2.15 7.17
N ASN A 67 -9.49 3.17 7.15
CA ASN A 67 -9.66 4.35 6.29
C ASN A 67 -9.32 4.02 4.84
N THR A 68 -9.83 4.82 3.91
CA THR A 68 -9.54 4.66 2.48
C THR A 68 -8.11 5.06 2.18
N LEU A 69 -7.40 4.23 1.41
CA LEU A 69 -6.06 4.55 0.95
C LEU A 69 -6.04 5.72 -0.03
N VAL A 70 -5.03 6.57 0.11
CA VAL A 70 -4.74 7.67 -0.82
C VAL A 70 -3.29 7.55 -1.29
N PRO A 71 -2.99 6.65 -2.25
CA PRO A 71 -1.64 6.50 -2.76
C PRO A 71 -1.18 7.77 -3.47
N VAL A 72 0.10 8.10 -3.34
CA VAL A 72 0.73 9.27 -3.97
C VAL A 72 1.93 8.82 -4.77
N LEU A 73 1.94 9.16 -6.06
CA LEU A 73 3.10 8.98 -6.92
C LEU A 73 3.89 10.30 -6.98
N THR A 74 5.18 10.23 -6.68
CA THR A 74 6.09 11.38 -6.72
C THR A 74 7.12 11.18 -7.82
N ILE A 75 7.33 12.21 -8.64
CA ILE A 75 8.47 12.27 -9.56
C ILE A 75 9.44 13.35 -9.07
N THR A 76 10.74 13.04 -9.10
CA THR A 76 11.80 13.95 -8.69
C THR A 76 12.84 14.04 -9.80
N PRO A 77 13.13 15.23 -10.33
CA PRO A 77 14.12 15.36 -11.39
C PRO A 77 15.51 15.07 -10.83
N LEU A 78 16.32 14.34 -11.59
CA LEU A 78 17.72 14.11 -11.24
C LEU A 78 18.63 15.27 -11.66
N ASP A 79 18.13 16.13 -12.55
CA ASP A 79 18.75 17.40 -12.91
C ASP A 79 17.94 18.55 -12.30
N ALA A 80 18.55 19.37 -11.46
CA ALA A 80 17.89 20.50 -10.82
C ALA A 80 17.36 21.54 -11.82
N ALA A 81 17.91 21.61 -13.04
CA ALA A 81 17.41 22.48 -14.11
C ALA A 81 16.03 22.05 -14.64
N ALA A 82 15.65 20.77 -14.47
CA ALA A 82 14.37 20.23 -14.93
C ALA A 82 13.20 20.53 -13.98
N GLY A 83 13.46 21.14 -12.81
CA GLY A 83 12.44 21.68 -11.92
C GLY A 83 12.44 21.07 -10.52
N LYS A 84 11.26 21.04 -9.90
CA LYS A 84 11.04 20.49 -8.55
C LYS A 84 10.31 19.15 -8.61
N ALA A 85 10.30 18.42 -7.50
CA ALA A 85 9.47 17.24 -7.36
C ALA A 85 7.98 17.58 -7.53
N GLN A 86 7.22 16.64 -8.10
CA GLN A 86 5.78 16.76 -8.33
C GLN A 86 5.07 15.51 -7.82
N GLU A 87 3.89 15.69 -7.24
CA GLU A 87 3.07 14.64 -6.66
C GLU A 87 1.76 14.48 -7.44
N PHE A 88 1.34 13.23 -7.59
CA PHE A 88 0.13 12.83 -8.30
C PHE A 88 -0.64 11.85 -7.43
N THR A 89 -1.82 12.26 -6.96
CA THR A 89 -2.70 11.39 -6.17
C THR A 89 -3.33 10.34 -7.07
N ALA A 90 -3.17 9.07 -6.71
CA ALA A 90 -3.82 7.97 -7.41
C ALA A 90 -5.29 7.85 -7.00
N ARG A 91 -6.12 7.37 -7.91
CA ARG A 91 -7.54 7.06 -7.64
C ARG A 91 -7.80 5.56 -7.78
N PRO A 92 -8.73 4.99 -7.01
CA PRO A 92 -9.13 3.60 -7.21
C PRO A 92 -9.76 3.43 -8.59
N GLU A 93 -9.49 2.30 -9.24
CA GLU A 93 -10.09 1.93 -10.52
C GLU A 93 -10.28 0.42 -10.61
N GLY A 94 -11.47 -0.04 -11.00
CA GLY A 94 -11.72 -1.46 -11.23
C GLY A 94 -11.69 -2.29 -9.94
N ALA A 95 -10.83 -3.32 -9.90
CA ALA A 95 -10.77 -4.29 -8.82
C ALA A 95 -10.33 -3.66 -7.48
N THR A 96 -10.70 -4.28 -6.36
CA THR A 96 -10.20 -3.87 -5.05
C THR A 96 -8.68 -3.90 -5.03
N GLY A 97 -8.07 -2.87 -4.47
CA GLY A 97 -6.63 -2.69 -4.40
C GLY A 97 -6.00 -2.08 -5.64
N HIS A 98 -6.72 -1.99 -6.76
CA HIS A 98 -6.18 -1.39 -7.98
C HIS A 98 -6.40 0.12 -8.03
N PHE A 99 -5.34 0.84 -8.39
CA PHE A 99 -5.29 2.29 -8.47
C PHE A 99 -4.60 2.72 -9.76
N ILE A 100 -4.98 3.90 -10.24
CA ILE A 100 -4.31 4.57 -11.35
C ILE A 100 -3.89 5.99 -10.96
N ALA A 101 -2.70 6.38 -11.41
CA ALA A 101 -2.22 7.76 -11.35
C ALA A 101 -1.95 8.27 -12.78
N ASP A 102 -2.49 9.45 -13.11
CA ASP A 102 -2.17 10.14 -14.35
C ASP A 102 -0.98 11.07 -14.11
N VAL A 103 0.18 10.68 -14.64
CA VAL A 103 1.47 11.33 -14.36
C VAL A 103 1.94 12.07 -15.60
N THR A 104 2.32 13.34 -15.45
CA THR A 104 2.92 14.12 -16.54
C THR A 104 4.34 14.50 -16.18
N PHE A 105 5.32 14.07 -16.96
CA PHE A 105 6.69 14.54 -16.84
C PHE A 105 6.82 15.88 -17.57
N PRO A 106 7.18 16.99 -16.89
CA PRO A 106 7.12 18.33 -17.48
C PRO A 106 8.23 18.57 -18.52
N ALA A 107 9.35 17.86 -18.40
CA ALA A 107 10.50 18.00 -19.27
C ALA A 107 11.16 16.64 -19.56
N ALA A 108 11.82 16.55 -20.72
CA ALA A 108 12.64 15.40 -21.06
C ALA A 108 13.85 15.30 -20.13
N GLY A 109 14.29 14.07 -19.85
CA GLY A 109 15.45 13.83 -19.00
C GLY A 109 15.26 12.63 -18.08
N ARG A 110 16.09 12.58 -17.04
CA ARG A 110 16.09 11.49 -16.07
C ARG A 110 15.35 11.92 -14.81
N TRP A 111 14.45 11.05 -14.35
CA TRP A 111 13.62 11.26 -13.18
C TRP A 111 13.74 10.05 -12.26
N ALA A 112 13.83 10.31 -10.97
CA ALA A 112 13.50 9.33 -9.95
C ALA A 112 11.99 9.36 -9.73
N TRP A 113 11.40 8.24 -9.33
CA TRP A 113 9.98 8.18 -9.02
C TRP A 113 9.71 7.15 -7.93
N SER A 114 8.63 7.37 -7.18
CA SER A 114 8.16 6.45 -6.14
C SER A 114 6.64 6.52 -6.01
N ILE A 115 6.04 5.44 -5.52
CA ILE A 115 4.66 5.44 -5.05
C ILE A 115 4.69 5.17 -3.55
N GLN A 116 3.97 5.99 -2.80
CA GLN A 116 3.87 5.88 -1.35
C GLN A 116 2.40 5.72 -0.95
N LEU A 117 2.19 5.13 0.23
CA LEU A 117 0.89 5.03 0.89
C LEU A 117 0.97 5.84 2.18
N PRO A 118 0.85 7.19 2.14
CA PRO A 118 1.02 8.03 3.33
C PRO A 118 0.00 7.70 4.43
N THR A 119 -1.13 7.12 4.03
CA THR A 119 -2.22 6.72 4.91
C THR A 119 -2.09 5.28 5.42
N TYR A 120 -1.08 4.50 5.02
CA TYR A 120 -0.94 3.11 5.48
C TYR A 120 -0.28 3.08 6.86
N MET A 121 -1.04 3.45 7.88
CA MET A 121 -0.72 3.26 9.30
C MET A 121 -1.92 2.67 10.03
#